data_AF-A0A8H5ZBM0-F1
#
_entry.id   AF-A0A8H5ZBM0-F1
#
_cell.length_a   1.000
_cell.length_b   1.000
_cell.length_c   1.000
_cell.angle_alpha   90.00
_cell.angle_beta   90.00
_cell.angle_gamma   90.00
#
_symmetry.space_group_name_H-M   'P 1'
#
loop_
_entity.id
_entity.type
_entity.pdbx_description
1 polymer ?
#
loop_
_entity_poly.entity_id
_entity_poly.type
_entity_poly.pdbx_seq_one_letter_code
_entity_poly.pdbx_strand_id
1 'polypeptide(L)'
;MVKHPAFNDKVKRLRPPYNVPSRYLDLVRHGNSYLEPWYIIEIADLKHLADITIFRCSAAALALQFFNSCTEKVRNSVRKILLIEDEMSVGQYHTHGRGFISLCQKNKKLHIEHLVNLWKTVFAPNSNLQERYLDDWCYQGVDSMQNDRLQASEVSQLVGNWMVEALALPSLGMPEGSFTLVLDGDPIPEHTSKVFRIMQRDAAWQAALGLCCSRGLLPKPSSRQRGYNSCFIFEGFPEVMQTLSTTSSLIRCNFDLGVPYDVEAIIENYRDLDWDGWYSQWFSHSPSEFQTEPPLPPWHELRWLRGLPC
;
A
#
# COMPACT_ATOMS: atom_id res chain seq x y z
N MET A 1 8.31 26.75 34.51
CA MET A 1 8.91 25.80 33.55
C MET A 1 9.96 26.56 32.74
N VAL A 2 11.24 26.30 33.01
CA VAL A 2 12.35 26.99 32.33
C VAL A 2 12.66 26.22 31.05
N LYS A 3 12.57 26.88 29.89
CA LYS A 3 12.89 26.28 28.58
C LYS A 3 14.41 26.15 28.42
N HIS A 4 14.84 24.98 27.96
CA HIS A 4 16.25 24.66 27.74
C HIS A 4 16.83 25.50 26.57
N PRO A 5 18.00 26.15 26.74
CA PRO A 5 18.54 27.12 25.79
C PRO A 5 19.07 26.54 24.46
N ALA A 6 18.95 25.23 24.24
CA ALA A 6 19.38 24.57 23.00
C ALA A 6 18.36 24.67 21.84
N PHE A 7 17.18 25.26 22.07
CA PHE A 7 16.10 25.34 21.07
C PHE A 7 15.92 26.72 20.43
N ASN A 8 16.78 27.69 20.73
CA ASN A 8 16.79 28.96 20.02
C ASN A 8 17.91 28.99 18.98
N ASP A 9 17.48 29.23 17.75
CA ASP A 9 18.22 29.60 16.55
C ASP A 9 18.94 28.50 15.75
N LYS A 10 18.44 28.36 14.52
CA LYS A 10 19.02 27.69 13.33
C LYS A 10 18.74 26.19 13.16
N VAL A 11 17.47 25.82 13.04
CA VAL A 11 17.11 24.77 12.06
C VAL A 11 17.15 25.40 10.66
N LYS A 12 18.37 25.66 10.17
CA LYS A 12 18.59 25.78 8.73
C LYS A 12 18.33 24.38 8.16
N ARG A 13 17.17 24.24 7.53
CA ARG A 13 16.82 23.25 6.50
C ARG A 13 17.99 22.34 6.10
N LEU A 14 18.09 21.16 6.69
CA LEU A 14 18.78 20.04 6.09
C LEU A 14 17.85 19.45 5.03
N ARG A 15 17.67 20.17 3.91
CA ARG A 15 17.25 19.52 2.66
C ARG A 15 18.53 18.93 2.06
N PRO A 16 18.62 17.61 1.82
CA PRO A 16 19.68 17.07 0.99
C PRO A 16 19.58 17.67 -0.43
N PRO A 17 20.70 17.97 -1.10
CA PRO A 17 20.69 18.56 -2.43
C PRO A 17 20.54 17.45 -3.47
N TYR A 18 19.31 17.01 -3.75
CA TYR A 18 19.07 16.13 -4.89
C TYR A 18 18.69 16.97 -6.12
N ASN A 19 19.66 17.18 -7.01
CA ASN A 19 19.48 17.70 -8.38
C ASN A 19 18.97 16.58 -9.31
N VAL A 20 17.86 15.96 -8.96
CA VAL A 20 17.08 15.07 -9.83
C VAL A 20 15.63 15.52 -9.68
N PRO A 21 14.79 15.58 -10.74
CA PRO A 21 13.43 16.13 -10.63
C PRO A 21 12.54 15.30 -9.69
N SER A 22 12.65 15.52 -8.39
CA SER A 22 12.02 14.78 -7.29
C SER A 22 10.53 15.07 -7.13
N ARG A 23 9.82 15.37 -8.22
CA ARG A 23 8.39 15.71 -8.17
C ARG A 23 7.45 14.51 -8.18
N TYR A 24 7.97 13.28 -8.26
CA TYR A 24 7.16 12.07 -8.46
C TYR A 24 7.34 10.98 -7.39
N LEU A 25 8.14 11.20 -6.34
CA LEU A 25 8.32 10.25 -5.22
C LEU A 25 7.59 10.66 -3.93
N ASP A 26 6.93 11.82 -3.92
CA ASP A 26 6.01 12.26 -2.85
C ASP A 26 4.56 11.83 -3.15
N LEU A 27 4.37 10.58 -3.59
CA LEU A 27 3.06 10.03 -3.93
C LEU A 27 2.33 9.49 -2.70
N VAL A 28 2.10 10.34 -1.69
CA VAL A 28 0.89 10.31 -0.85
C VAL A 28 0.67 11.72 -0.30
N ARG A 29 0.04 12.59 -1.10
CA ARG A 29 -0.53 13.85 -0.62
C ARG A 29 -1.87 13.55 0.08
N HIS A 30 -1.81 13.04 1.30
CA HIS A 30 -2.93 13.17 2.23
C HIS A 30 -2.70 14.39 3.13
N GLY A 31 -3.77 15.16 3.33
CA GLY A 31 -3.70 16.53 3.85
C GLY A 31 -3.08 16.62 5.25
N ASN A 32 -2.28 17.67 5.44
CA ASN A 32 -2.01 18.35 6.71
C ASN A 32 -1.47 17.56 7.92
N SER A 33 -0.90 16.37 7.76
CA SER A 33 0.01 15.82 8.80
C SER A 33 1.46 16.06 8.40
N TYR A 34 2.12 17.00 9.09
CA TYR A 34 3.56 17.30 8.95
C TYR A 34 4.44 16.27 9.66
N LEU A 35 3.98 15.03 9.82
CA LEU A 35 4.85 13.96 10.25
C LEU A 35 5.70 13.61 9.03
N GLU A 36 7.02 13.67 9.15
CA GLU A 36 7.87 13.21 8.05
C GLU A 36 7.43 11.80 7.64
N PRO A 37 7.47 11.42 6.34
CA PRO A 37 6.87 10.17 5.82
C PRO A 37 7.38 8.86 6.45
N TRP A 38 8.35 8.97 7.37
CA TRP A 38 9.05 7.93 8.10
C TRP A 38 9.06 8.17 9.63
N TYR A 39 8.16 9.01 10.17
CA TYR A 39 8.06 9.23 11.61
C TYR A 39 7.62 7.94 12.31
N ILE A 40 8.60 7.24 12.89
CA ILE A 40 8.34 6.19 13.87
C ILE A 40 7.79 6.90 15.10
N ILE A 41 6.49 6.73 15.36
CA ILE A 41 5.84 7.33 16.52
C ILE A 41 6.54 6.82 17.79
N GLU A 42 7.06 7.73 18.60
CA GLU A 42 7.70 7.34 19.87
C GLU A 42 6.65 6.78 20.84
N ILE A 43 7.04 5.84 21.72
CA ILE A 43 6.13 5.21 22.69
C ILE A 43 5.45 6.25 23.60
N ALA A 44 6.10 7.38 23.88
CA ALA A 44 5.49 8.45 24.65
C ALA A 44 4.31 9.11 23.92
N ASP A 45 4.42 9.28 22.60
CA ASP A 45 3.36 9.82 21.74
C ASP A 45 2.23 8.78 21.56
N LEU A 46 2.59 7.50 21.40
CA LEU A 46 1.62 6.38 21.39
C LEU A 46 0.83 6.30 22.69
N LYS A 47 1.48 6.49 23.85
CA LYS A 47 0.81 6.51 25.16
C LYS A 47 -0.17 7.67 25.31
N HIS A 48 0.14 8.82 24.71
CA HIS A 48 -0.71 10.00 24.77
C HIS A 48 -1.95 9.89 23.89
N LEU A 49 -1.86 9.09 22.81
CA LEU A 49 -2.97 8.76 21.92
C LEU A 49 -3.79 7.57 22.46
N ALA A 50 -3.15 6.63 23.16
CA ALA A 50 -3.73 5.38 23.68
C ALA A 50 -4.81 5.52 24.77
N ASP A 51 -5.07 6.73 25.28
CA ASP A 51 -6.10 6.94 26.31
C ASP A 51 -7.53 6.73 25.79
N ILE A 52 -7.74 6.58 24.47
CA ILE A 52 -9.08 6.37 23.88
C ILE A 52 -9.08 5.35 22.71
N THR A 53 -7.92 4.95 22.15
CA THR A 53 -7.85 4.06 20.97
C THR A 53 -6.62 3.14 21.01
N ILE A 54 -6.79 1.86 20.67
CA ILE A 54 -5.68 0.89 20.58
C ILE A 54 -4.96 1.10 19.25
N PHE A 55 -3.78 1.71 19.31
CA PHE A 55 -2.92 1.85 18.14
C PHE A 55 -2.05 0.62 17.95
N ARG A 56 -2.24 -0.07 16.82
CA ARG A 56 -1.42 -1.22 16.43
C ARG A 56 -0.17 -0.75 15.70
N CYS A 57 0.97 -1.28 16.10
CA CYS A 57 2.25 -1.04 15.42
C CYS A 57 2.45 -2.12 14.34
N SER A 58 2.93 -1.70 13.17
CA SER A 58 3.31 -2.63 12.10
C SER A 58 4.40 -3.59 12.57
N ALA A 59 4.40 -4.82 12.06
CA ALA A 59 5.47 -5.78 12.29
C ALA A 59 6.85 -5.21 11.91
N ALA A 60 6.91 -4.42 10.82
CA ALA A 60 8.11 -3.71 10.41
C ALA A 60 8.69 -2.79 11.49
N ALA A 61 7.85 -1.94 12.09
CA ALA A 61 8.25 -0.99 13.14
C ALA A 61 8.74 -1.72 14.41
N LEU A 62 8.02 -2.75 14.85
CA LEU A 62 8.40 -3.54 16.03
C LEU A 62 9.72 -4.29 15.81
N ALA A 63 9.92 -4.86 14.63
CA ALA A 63 11.17 -5.52 14.27
C ALA A 63 12.34 -4.53 14.26
N LEU A 64 12.18 -3.34 13.67
CA LEU A 64 13.22 -2.31 13.68
C LEU A 64 13.59 -1.88 15.10
N GLN A 65 12.60 -1.70 15.97
CA GLN A 65 12.85 -1.39 17.38
C GLN A 65 13.67 -2.49 18.07
N PHE A 66 13.29 -3.75 17.88
CA PHE A 66 14.03 -4.90 18.41
C PHE A 66 15.47 -4.96 17.88
N PHE A 67 15.67 -4.78 16.58
CA PHE A 67 17.01 -4.82 16.01
C PHE A 67 17.88 -3.62 16.42
N ASN A 68 17.27 -2.47 16.70
CA ASN A 68 17.99 -1.31 17.22
C ASN A 68 18.44 -1.50 18.67
N SER A 69 17.76 -2.33 19.47
CA SER A 69 18.22 -2.71 20.82
C SER A 69 19.25 -3.85 20.80
N CYS A 70 19.39 -4.55 19.68
CA CYS A 70 20.36 -5.64 19.52
C CYS A 70 21.80 -5.14 19.31
N THR A 71 22.76 -5.92 19.80
CA THR A 71 24.19 -5.69 19.53
C THR A 71 24.49 -5.84 18.04
N GLU A 72 25.59 -5.22 17.59
CA GLU A 72 26.06 -5.35 16.20
C GLU A 72 26.34 -6.82 15.82
N LYS A 73 26.84 -7.62 16.75
CA LYS A 73 27.08 -9.06 16.55
C LYS A 73 25.78 -9.81 16.19
N VAL A 74 24.68 -9.52 16.87
CA VAL A 74 23.36 -10.12 16.58
C VAL A 74 22.84 -9.62 15.24
N ARG A 75 22.88 -8.30 14.99
CA ARG A 75 22.44 -7.73 13.70
C ARG A 75 23.19 -8.33 12.50
N ASN A 76 24.48 -8.61 12.67
CA ASN A 76 25.33 -9.19 11.62
C ASN A 76 25.22 -10.73 11.51
N SER A 77 24.62 -11.43 12.47
CA SER A 77 24.43 -12.89 12.41
C SER A 77 23.11 -13.29 11.76
N VAL A 78 22.09 -12.44 11.83
CA VAL A 78 20.77 -12.71 11.21
C VAL A 78 20.87 -12.74 9.69
N ARG A 79 20.11 -13.65 9.07
CA ARG A 79 20.08 -13.87 7.62
C ARG A 79 18.71 -13.66 7.00
N LYS A 80 17.63 -13.90 7.75
CA LYS A 80 16.26 -13.70 7.29
C LYS A 80 15.45 -13.04 8.40
N ILE A 81 14.64 -12.05 8.03
CA ILE A 81 13.56 -11.51 8.86
C ILE A 81 12.28 -11.72 8.07
N LEU A 82 11.31 -12.37 8.69
CA LEU A 82 9.96 -12.48 8.16
C LEU A 82 9.09 -11.49 8.92
N LEU A 83 8.58 -10.48 8.21
CA LEU A 83 7.60 -9.53 8.71
C LEU A 83 6.23 -10.04 8.29
N ILE A 84 5.33 -10.25 9.25
CA ILE A 84 3.97 -10.71 9.02
C ILE A 84 3.05 -9.56 9.37
N GLU A 85 2.59 -8.82 8.36
CA GLU A 85 1.56 -7.80 8.51
C GLU A 85 0.21 -8.46 8.26
N ASP A 86 -0.38 -9.02 9.31
CA ASP A 86 -1.72 -9.62 9.31
C ASP A 86 -2.76 -8.76 10.04
N GLU A 87 -2.39 -7.51 10.30
CA GLU A 87 -3.19 -6.51 10.99
C GLU A 87 -2.95 -5.10 10.48
N MET A 88 -4.03 -4.30 10.45
CA MET A 88 -3.92 -2.87 10.20
C MET A 88 -3.10 -2.21 11.30
N SER A 89 -2.26 -1.27 10.90
CA SER A 89 -1.34 -0.55 11.77
C SER A 89 -1.43 0.95 11.56
N VAL A 90 -0.95 1.72 12.53
CA VAL A 90 -0.91 3.19 12.41
C VAL A 90 0.12 3.68 11.42
N GLY A 91 -0.16 4.85 10.86
CA GLY A 91 0.72 5.54 9.93
C GLY A 91 0.64 4.97 8.50
N GLN A 92 1.59 5.37 7.66
CA GLN A 92 1.68 4.88 6.28
C GLN A 92 2.45 3.56 6.25
N TYR A 93 1.86 2.50 6.82
CA TYR A 93 2.55 1.24 7.09
C TYR A 93 3.12 0.53 5.85
N HIS A 94 2.59 0.84 4.65
CA HIS A 94 3.18 0.40 3.38
C HIS A 94 4.62 0.93 3.14
N THR A 95 5.02 2.04 3.75
CA THR A 95 6.38 2.62 3.62
C THR A 95 7.39 2.03 4.60
N HIS A 96 6.95 1.28 5.62
CA HIS A 96 7.80 0.89 6.76
C HIS A 96 8.94 -0.06 6.36
N GLY A 97 8.86 -0.72 5.19
CA GLY A 97 9.97 -1.47 4.60
C GLY A 97 11.25 -0.65 4.40
N ARG A 98 11.13 0.69 4.23
CA ARG A 98 12.27 1.61 4.09
C ARG A 98 13.21 1.59 5.30
N GLY A 99 12.70 1.36 6.51
CA GLY A 99 13.53 1.37 7.72
C GLY A 99 14.62 0.30 7.73
N PHE A 100 14.46 -0.78 6.95
CA PHE A 100 15.43 -1.86 6.84
C PHE A 100 16.61 -1.56 5.90
N ILE A 101 16.59 -0.46 5.16
CA ILE A 101 17.67 -0.09 4.22
C ILE A 101 19.02 -0.08 4.94
N SER A 102 19.12 0.61 6.08
CA SER A 102 20.38 0.74 6.81
C SER A 102 20.87 -0.60 7.38
N LEU A 103 19.97 -1.48 7.80
CA LEU A 103 20.29 -2.81 8.30
C LEU A 103 20.84 -3.69 7.17
N CYS A 104 20.16 -3.72 6.02
CA CYS A 104 20.58 -4.51 4.85
C CYS A 104 21.88 -3.97 4.25
N GLN A 105 22.10 -2.65 4.31
CA GLN A 105 23.37 -2.06 3.89
C GLN A 105 24.56 -2.53 4.73
N LYS A 106 24.38 -2.67 6.05
CA LYS A 106 25.43 -3.16 6.97
C LYS A 106 25.60 -4.68 6.91
N ASN A 107 24.50 -5.41 6.85
CA ASN A 107 24.49 -6.86 6.73
C ASN A 107 24.00 -7.27 5.33
N LYS A 108 24.94 -7.36 4.37
CA LYS A 108 24.66 -7.72 2.97
C LYS A 108 24.10 -9.15 2.78
N LYS A 109 24.10 -9.97 3.84
CA LYS A 109 23.53 -11.33 3.83
C LYS A 109 22.14 -11.39 4.47
N LEU A 110 21.59 -10.25 4.87
CA LEU A 110 20.24 -10.14 5.41
C LEU A 110 19.23 -10.06 4.27
N HIS A 111 18.17 -10.86 4.38
CA HIS A 111 17.00 -10.80 3.52
C HIS A 111 15.75 -10.50 4.36
N ILE A 112 14.95 -9.54 3.90
CA ILE A 112 13.67 -9.16 4.49
C ILE A 112 12.56 -9.72 3.61
N GLU A 113 11.74 -10.58 4.18
CA GLU A 113 10.51 -11.05 3.55
C GLU A 113 9.35 -10.35 4.24
N HIS A 114 8.65 -9.50 3.51
CA HIS A 114 7.55 -8.68 4.01
C HIS A 114 6.23 -9.25 3.51
N LEU A 115 5.63 -10.12 4.33
CA LEU A 115 4.37 -10.77 4.05
C LEU A 115 3.23 -9.87 4.52
N VAL A 116 2.36 -9.48 3.58
CA VAL A 116 1.26 -8.55 3.84
C VAL A 116 -0.05 -9.23 3.46
N ASN A 117 -0.86 -9.52 4.47
CA ASN A 117 -2.14 -10.17 4.27
C ASN A 117 -3.16 -9.20 3.64
N LEU A 118 -3.64 -9.53 2.44
CA LEU A 118 -4.49 -8.64 1.66
C LEU A 118 -5.82 -8.36 2.36
N TRP A 119 -6.49 -9.38 2.91
CA TRP A 119 -7.79 -9.21 3.55
C TRP A 119 -7.71 -8.50 4.89
N LYS A 120 -6.70 -8.86 5.69
CA LYS A 120 -6.57 -8.38 7.05
C LYS A 120 -5.91 -7.01 7.15
N THR A 121 -5.01 -6.69 6.21
CA THR A 121 -4.13 -5.52 6.30
C THR A 121 -4.42 -4.52 5.18
N VAL A 122 -4.54 -4.97 3.94
CA VAL A 122 -4.55 -4.06 2.77
C VAL A 122 -5.96 -3.59 2.39
N PHE A 123 -6.90 -4.51 2.25
CA PHE A 123 -8.25 -4.24 1.81
C PHE A 123 -9.07 -3.55 2.89
N ALA A 124 -9.83 -2.52 2.55
CA ALA A 124 -10.75 -1.86 3.46
C ALA A 124 -12.13 -1.75 2.79
N PRO A 125 -13.22 -2.12 3.47
CA PRO A 125 -14.54 -1.74 3.00
C PRO A 125 -14.73 -0.24 3.23
N ASN A 126 -14.96 0.51 2.14
CA ASN A 126 -15.24 1.96 2.08
C ASN A 126 -13.99 2.90 2.06
N SER A 127 -13.76 3.58 0.93
CA SER A 127 -12.64 4.52 0.61
C SER A 127 -12.53 5.78 1.45
N ASN A 128 -13.45 6.02 2.37
CA ASN A 128 -13.23 7.02 3.41
C ASN A 128 -12.18 6.44 4.35
N LEU A 129 -10.89 6.59 3.98
CA LEU A 129 -9.65 6.25 4.68
C LEU A 129 -9.88 5.38 5.92
N GLN A 130 -9.31 4.17 6.00
CA GLN A 130 -9.38 3.25 7.15
C GLN A 130 -9.45 3.92 8.56
N GLU A 131 -8.81 5.08 8.76
CA GLU A 131 -8.96 5.98 9.92
C GLU A 131 -10.42 6.38 10.24
N ARG A 132 -11.23 6.74 9.25
CA ARG A 132 -12.66 7.07 9.40
C ARG A 132 -13.55 5.87 9.62
N TYR A 133 -13.11 4.65 9.32
CA TYR A 133 -13.90 3.46 9.63
C TYR A 133 -14.09 3.30 11.15
N LEU A 134 -13.08 3.69 11.94
CA LEU A 134 -13.17 3.77 13.40
C LEU A 134 -14.02 4.97 13.86
N ASP A 135 -13.94 6.12 13.18
CA ASP A 135 -14.82 7.26 13.47
C ASP A 135 -16.29 6.91 13.18
N ASP A 136 -16.59 6.35 12.00
CA ASP A 136 -17.93 5.90 11.61
C ASP A 136 -18.47 4.84 12.58
N TRP A 137 -17.62 3.98 13.14
CA TRP A 137 -18.02 3.07 14.22
C TRP A 137 -18.50 3.82 15.47
N CYS A 138 -17.75 4.83 15.94
CA CYS A 138 -18.12 5.64 17.11
C CYS A 138 -19.43 6.42 16.90
N TYR A 139 -19.77 6.78 15.66
CA TYR A 139 -20.91 7.63 15.36
C TYR A 139 -22.15 6.91 14.82
N GLN A 140 -21.99 5.81 14.05
CA GLN A 140 -23.07 5.16 13.29
C GLN A 140 -23.51 3.81 13.86
N GLY A 141 -22.72 3.20 14.74
CA GLY A 141 -23.07 1.95 15.41
C GLY A 141 -22.94 0.68 14.54
N VAL A 142 -22.83 -0.46 15.22
CA VAL A 142 -22.54 -1.81 14.70
C VAL A 142 -23.47 -2.26 13.55
N ASP A 143 -24.75 -1.90 13.59
CA ASP A 143 -25.73 -2.32 12.58
C ASP A 143 -25.50 -1.68 11.20
N SER A 144 -24.90 -0.49 11.15
CA SER A 144 -24.58 0.20 9.89
C SER A 144 -23.44 -0.48 9.10
N MET A 145 -22.61 -1.26 9.78
CA MET A 145 -21.39 -1.89 9.24
C MET A 145 -21.62 -3.34 8.75
N GLN A 146 -22.79 -3.94 9.07
CA GLN A 146 -23.06 -5.35 8.75
C GLN A 146 -23.00 -5.66 7.25
N ASN A 147 -23.23 -4.65 6.40
CA ASN A 147 -23.21 -4.75 4.95
C ASN A 147 -21.95 -4.17 4.30
N ASP A 148 -20.89 -3.97 5.07
CA ASP A 148 -19.62 -3.47 4.54
C ASP A 148 -19.07 -4.37 3.46
N ARG A 149 -18.62 -3.76 2.36
CA ARG A 149 -18.01 -4.44 1.22
C ARG A 149 -16.83 -3.66 0.67
N LEU A 150 -15.84 -4.41 0.20
CA LEU A 150 -14.70 -3.86 -0.52
C LEU A 150 -15.16 -3.44 -1.91
N GLN A 151 -15.01 -2.16 -2.25
CA GLN A 151 -15.29 -1.67 -3.60
C GLN A 151 -14.20 -2.14 -4.57
N ALA A 152 -14.59 -2.71 -5.69
CA ALA A 152 -13.64 -3.21 -6.69
C ALA A 152 -12.72 -2.10 -7.20
N SER A 153 -13.25 -0.88 -7.37
CA SER A 153 -12.51 0.30 -7.83
C SER A 153 -11.39 0.76 -6.88
N GLU A 154 -11.34 0.28 -5.65
CA GLU A 154 -10.33 0.64 -4.65
C GLU A 154 -9.17 -0.35 -4.59
N VAL A 155 -9.39 -1.59 -5.05
CA VAL A 155 -8.45 -2.73 -4.92
C VAL A 155 -7.06 -2.36 -5.44
N SER A 156 -6.99 -1.87 -6.68
CA SER A 156 -5.72 -1.60 -7.34
C SER A 156 -4.93 -0.48 -6.67
N GLN A 157 -5.60 0.54 -6.12
CA GLN A 157 -4.92 1.61 -5.40
C GLN A 157 -4.36 1.13 -4.06
N LEU A 158 -5.15 0.36 -3.29
CA LEU A 158 -4.75 -0.14 -1.99
C LEU A 158 -3.53 -1.06 -2.09
N VAL A 159 -3.54 -1.99 -3.05
CA VAL A 159 -2.40 -2.88 -3.31
C VAL A 159 -1.25 -2.12 -3.97
N GLY A 160 -1.56 -1.19 -4.88
CA GLY A 160 -0.58 -0.37 -5.60
C GLY A 160 0.33 0.43 -4.68
N ASN A 161 -0.19 0.94 -3.55
CA ASN A 161 0.60 1.65 -2.54
C ASN A 161 1.73 0.79 -1.96
N TRP A 162 1.51 -0.51 -1.78
CA TRP A 162 2.55 -1.44 -1.32
C TRP A 162 3.55 -1.77 -2.43
N MET A 163 3.06 -1.97 -3.65
CA MET A 163 3.89 -2.32 -4.80
C MET A 163 4.87 -1.19 -5.14
N VAL A 164 4.38 0.05 -5.21
CA VAL A 164 5.22 1.22 -5.53
C VAL A 164 6.30 1.44 -4.48
N GLU A 165 5.99 1.22 -3.20
CA GLU A 165 6.97 1.32 -2.12
C GLU A 165 8.06 0.26 -2.25
N ALA A 166 7.69 -1.00 -2.48
CA ALA A 166 8.66 -2.07 -2.71
C ALA A 166 9.57 -1.76 -3.90
N LEU A 167 8.99 -1.30 -5.03
CA LEU A 167 9.72 -0.92 -6.24
C LEU A 167 10.67 0.27 -6.03
N ALA A 168 10.34 1.18 -5.12
CA ALA A 168 11.19 2.33 -4.81
C ALA A 168 12.43 1.95 -3.99
N LEU A 169 12.38 0.88 -3.19
CA LEU A 169 13.44 0.52 -2.24
C LEU A 169 14.85 0.45 -2.83
N PRO A 170 15.11 -0.18 -4.00
CA PRO A 170 16.44 -0.19 -4.60
C PRO A 170 16.98 1.20 -4.88
N SER A 171 16.14 2.10 -5.41
CA SER A 171 16.52 3.50 -5.68
C SER A 171 16.80 4.30 -4.40
N LEU A 172 16.19 3.90 -3.29
CA LEU A 172 16.42 4.46 -1.95
C LEU A 172 17.64 3.85 -1.24
N GLY A 173 18.33 2.91 -1.88
CA GLY A 173 19.57 2.31 -1.39
C GLY A 173 19.41 0.95 -0.71
N MET A 174 18.24 0.30 -0.83
CA MET A 174 18.10 -1.11 -0.45
C MET A 174 19.00 -1.97 -1.35
N PRO A 175 19.87 -2.84 -0.79
CA PRO A 175 20.65 -3.76 -1.60
C PRO A 175 19.77 -4.68 -2.46
N GLU A 176 20.24 -4.97 -3.68
CA GLU A 176 19.54 -5.89 -4.57
C GLU A 176 19.37 -7.28 -3.92
N GLY A 177 18.17 -7.86 -4.04
CA GLY A 177 17.86 -9.16 -3.48
C GLY A 177 17.72 -9.23 -1.95
N SER A 178 17.86 -8.11 -1.22
CA SER A 178 17.72 -8.10 0.25
C SER A 178 16.27 -7.89 0.73
N PHE A 179 15.32 -7.69 -0.18
CA PHE A 179 13.92 -7.45 0.15
C PHE A 179 12.98 -8.20 -0.80
N THR A 180 11.87 -8.69 -0.28
CA THR A 180 10.76 -9.25 -1.05
C THR A 180 9.46 -8.88 -0.36
N LEU A 181 8.54 -8.26 -1.11
CA LEU A 181 7.15 -8.09 -0.73
C LEU A 181 6.37 -9.34 -1.13
N VAL A 182 5.60 -9.92 -0.22
CA VAL A 182 4.67 -11.02 -0.50
C VAL A 182 3.25 -10.50 -0.26
N LEU A 183 2.47 -10.40 -1.33
CA LEU A 183 1.03 -10.16 -1.27
C LEU A 183 0.36 -11.48 -0.91
N ASP A 184 -0.13 -11.58 0.32
CA ASP A 184 -0.66 -12.80 0.91
C ASP A 184 -2.19 -12.87 0.81
N GLY A 185 -2.69 -13.89 0.12
CA GLY A 185 -4.11 -14.17 -0.07
C GLY A 185 -4.72 -15.13 0.94
N ASP A 186 -3.96 -15.62 1.92
CA ASP A 186 -4.47 -16.53 2.94
C ASP A 186 -5.51 -15.84 3.83
N PRO A 187 -6.48 -16.58 4.39
CA PRO A 187 -6.70 -18.02 4.25
C PRO A 187 -7.61 -18.41 3.06
N ILE A 188 -7.91 -17.48 2.14
CA ILE A 188 -8.84 -17.70 1.01
C ILE A 188 -8.19 -17.38 -0.34
N PRO A 189 -7.08 -18.04 -0.72
CA PRO A 189 -6.30 -17.68 -1.91
C PRO A 189 -7.10 -17.77 -3.22
N GLU A 190 -8.07 -18.67 -3.34
CA GLU A 190 -8.93 -18.77 -4.52
C GLU A 190 -9.85 -17.55 -4.65
N HIS A 191 -10.39 -17.06 -3.53
CA HIS A 191 -11.20 -15.84 -3.51
C HIS A 191 -10.35 -14.60 -3.76
N THR A 192 -9.15 -14.56 -3.17
CA THR A 192 -8.15 -13.53 -3.46
C THR A 192 -7.83 -13.47 -4.95
N SER A 193 -7.71 -14.62 -5.62
CA SER A 193 -7.47 -14.70 -7.07
C SER A 193 -8.60 -14.05 -7.87
N LYS A 194 -9.86 -14.17 -7.42
CA LYS A 194 -11.01 -13.49 -8.04
C LYS A 194 -10.92 -11.96 -7.89
N VAL A 195 -10.57 -11.48 -6.70
CA VAL A 195 -10.34 -10.05 -6.43
C VAL A 195 -9.18 -9.53 -7.29
N PHE A 196 -8.11 -10.32 -7.42
CA PHE A 196 -6.91 -9.92 -8.17
C PHE A 196 -7.15 -9.77 -9.68
N ARG A 197 -8.21 -10.38 -10.24
CA ARG A 197 -8.63 -10.10 -11.62
C ARG A 197 -8.98 -8.63 -11.85
N ILE A 198 -9.41 -7.92 -10.80
CA ILE A 198 -9.62 -6.48 -10.86
C ILE A 198 -8.30 -5.77 -11.18
N MET A 199 -7.21 -6.14 -10.51
CA MET A 199 -5.89 -5.54 -10.79
C MET A 199 -5.41 -5.83 -12.22
N GLN A 200 -5.68 -7.03 -12.74
CA GLN A 200 -5.37 -7.39 -14.14
C GLN A 200 -6.17 -6.55 -15.14
N ARG A 201 -7.49 -6.41 -14.91
CA ARG A 201 -8.35 -5.52 -15.70
C ARG A 201 -7.82 -4.09 -15.64
N ASP A 202 -7.46 -3.64 -14.45
CA ASP A 202 -7.06 -2.28 -14.17
C ASP A 202 -5.73 -1.91 -14.86
N ALA A 203 -4.77 -2.84 -14.85
CA ALA A 203 -3.53 -2.72 -15.60
C ALA A 203 -3.77 -2.67 -17.12
N ALA A 204 -4.62 -3.55 -17.64
CA ALA A 204 -4.92 -3.56 -19.07
C ALA A 204 -5.63 -2.28 -19.53
N TRP A 205 -6.52 -1.72 -18.71
CA TRP A 205 -7.17 -0.44 -18.98
C TRP A 205 -6.20 0.74 -18.94
N GLN A 206 -5.29 0.79 -17.95
CA GLN A 206 -4.28 1.84 -17.88
C GLN A 206 -3.35 1.77 -19.11
N ALA A 207 -2.99 0.56 -19.55
CA ALA A 207 -2.25 0.34 -20.79
C ALA A 207 -3.06 0.78 -22.03
N ALA A 208 -4.34 0.40 -22.10
CA ALA A 208 -5.24 0.78 -23.19
C ALA A 208 -5.38 2.31 -23.30
N LEU A 209 -5.58 3.00 -22.16
CA LEU A 209 -5.65 4.45 -22.11
C LEU A 209 -4.36 5.10 -22.62
N GLY A 210 -3.20 4.55 -22.22
CA GLY A 210 -1.89 4.97 -22.73
C GLY A 210 -1.77 4.82 -24.25
N LEU A 211 -2.22 3.69 -24.79
CA LEU A 211 -2.21 3.42 -26.22
C LEU A 211 -3.20 4.31 -26.98
N CYS A 212 -4.43 4.50 -26.49
CA CYS A 212 -5.41 5.44 -27.05
C CYS A 212 -4.84 6.86 -27.15
N CYS A 213 -4.15 7.33 -26.11
CA CYS A 213 -3.47 8.62 -26.14
C CYS A 213 -2.33 8.65 -27.18
N SER A 214 -1.55 7.58 -27.28
CA SER A 214 -0.43 7.50 -28.25
C SER A 214 -0.89 7.44 -29.71
N ARG A 215 -2.06 6.83 -29.96
CA ARG A 215 -2.70 6.69 -31.28
C ARG A 215 -3.53 7.91 -31.68
N GLY A 216 -3.69 8.89 -30.78
CA GLY A 216 -4.54 10.06 -31.01
C GLY A 216 -6.04 9.79 -30.94
N LEU A 217 -6.45 8.64 -30.38
CA LEU A 217 -7.87 8.32 -30.13
C LEU A 217 -8.43 9.11 -28.95
N LEU A 218 -7.59 9.41 -27.96
CA LEU A 218 -7.92 10.26 -26.82
C LEU A 218 -6.88 11.38 -26.65
N PRO A 219 -7.28 12.56 -26.15
CA PRO A 219 -6.33 13.60 -25.80
C PRO A 219 -5.43 13.14 -24.65
N LYS A 220 -4.13 13.45 -24.77
CA LYS A 220 -3.14 13.11 -23.76
C LYS A 220 -3.38 13.91 -22.47
N PRO A 221 -3.55 13.26 -21.30
CA PRO A 221 -3.75 13.96 -20.04
C PRO A 221 -2.46 14.65 -19.60
N SER A 222 -2.59 15.85 -19.04
CA SER A 222 -1.51 16.53 -18.31
C SER A 222 -1.07 15.71 -17.09
N SER A 223 0.14 15.93 -16.58
CA SER A 223 0.61 15.27 -15.36
C SER A 223 -0.34 15.49 -14.16
N ARG A 224 -0.96 16.67 -14.07
CA ARG A 224 -1.93 16.98 -13.02
C ARG A 224 -3.20 16.14 -13.18
N GLN A 225 -3.72 16.01 -14.40
CA GLN A 225 -4.91 15.19 -14.68
C GLN A 225 -4.65 13.71 -14.39
N ARG A 226 -3.45 13.20 -14.68
CA ARG A 226 -3.08 11.82 -14.32
C ARG A 226 -3.17 11.58 -12.82
N GLY A 227 -2.68 12.52 -12.00
CA GLY A 227 -2.70 12.39 -10.54
C GLY A 227 -4.09 12.47 -9.88
N TYR A 228 -5.13 12.89 -10.61
CA TYR A 228 -6.52 12.88 -10.13
C TYR A 228 -7.37 11.79 -10.80
N ASN A 229 -6.79 11.04 -11.75
CA ASN A 229 -7.54 10.02 -12.46
C ASN A 229 -7.50 8.71 -11.67
N SER A 230 -8.64 8.24 -11.20
CA SER A 230 -8.78 6.93 -10.55
C SER A 230 -8.33 5.75 -11.41
N CYS A 231 -8.25 5.92 -12.75
CA CYS A 231 -7.69 4.91 -13.66
C CYS A 231 -6.16 4.83 -13.65
N PHE A 232 -5.49 5.76 -12.98
CA PHE A 232 -4.04 5.80 -12.87
C PHE A 232 -3.61 5.30 -11.50
N ILE A 233 -3.03 4.11 -11.44
CA ILE A 233 -2.59 3.48 -10.19
C ILE A 233 -1.19 3.98 -9.83
N PHE A 234 -0.21 3.72 -10.69
CA PHE A 234 1.11 4.35 -10.67
C PHE A 234 1.81 4.19 -12.03
N GLU A 235 2.90 4.92 -12.24
CA GLU A 235 3.71 4.82 -13.45
C GLU A 235 4.46 3.49 -13.51
N GLY A 236 4.24 2.70 -14.57
CA GLY A 236 4.79 1.35 -14.67
C GLY A 236 3.88 0.24 -14.14
N PHE A 237 2.66 0.57 -13.69
CA PHE A 237 1.74 -0.44 -13.13
C PHE A 237 1.45 -1.60 -14.10
N PRO A 238 1.10 -1.38 -15.38
CA PRO A 238 0.88 -2.48 -16.32
C PRO A 238 2.10 -3.39 -16.51
N GLU A 239 3.29 -2.81 -16.58
CA GLU A 239 4.55 -3.53 -16.73
C GLU A 239 4.84 -4.38 -15.49
N VAL A 240 4.63 -3.81 -14.29
CA VAL A 240 4.81 -4.56 -13.05
C VAL A 240 3.85 -5.74 -12.98
N MET A 241 2.58 -5.57 -13.36
CA MET A 241 1.58 -6.65 -13.38
C MET A 241 1.96 -7.80 -14.31
N GLN A 242 2.68 -7.53 -15.41
CA GLN A 242 3.22 -8.57 -16.30
C GLN A 242 4.42 -9.32 -15.70
N THR A 243 5.15 -8.69 -14.77
CA THR A 243 6.34 -9.26 -14.12
C THR A 243 6.06 -9.97 -12.80
N LEU A 244 4.84 -9.85 -12.26
CA LEU A 244 4.45 -10.54 -11.03
C LEU A 244 4.64 -12.05 -11.18
N SER A 245 5.17 -12.67 -10.13
CA SER A 245 5.44 -14.11 -10.13
C SER A 245 5.13 -14.72 -8.78
N THR A 246 4.88 -16.03 -8.78
CA THR A 246 4.76 -16.82 -7.55
C THR A 246 6.11 -17.32 -7.03
N THR A 247 7.20 -17.18 -7.80
CA THR A 247 8.46 -17.89 -7.54
C THR A 247 9.69 -17.00 -7.34
N SER A 248 9.85 -15.92 -8.11
CA SER A 248 11.07 -15.10 -8.02
C SER A 248 10.87 -13.68 -8.56
N SER A 249 10.53 -12.77 -7.65
CA SER A 249 10.45 -11.34 -7.92
C SER A 249 10.56 -10.55 -6.61
N LEU A 250 10.84 -9.25 -6.75
CA LEU A 250 10.75 -8.28 -5.66
C LEU A 250 9.35 -8.25 -5.02
N ILE A 251 8.32 -8.55 -5.81
CA ILE A 251 6.92 -8.65 -5.38
C ILE A 251 6.39 -10.03 -5.77
N ARG A 252 5.94 -10.81 -4.81
CA ARG A 252 5.39 -12.16 -5.00
C ARG A 252 3.95 -12.23 -4.55
N CYS A 253 3.20 -13.19 -5.10
CA CYS A 253 1.88 -13.57 -4.60
C CYS A 253 1.87 -15.07 -4.28
N ASN A 254 1.07 -15.48 -3.30
CA ASN A 254 0.83 -16.90 -2.97
C ASN A 254 -0.52 -17.43 -3.49
N PHE A 255 -1.17 -16.70 -4.38
CA PHE A 255 -2.44 -17.05 -5.02
C PHE A 255 -2.32 -16.94 -6.56
N ASP A 256 -3.33 -17.42 -7.28
CA ASP A 256 -3.34 -17.38 -8.74
C ASP A 256 -3.54 -15.96 -9.27
N LEU A 257 -2.66 -15.55 -10.19
CA LEU A 257 -2.70 -14.21 -10.78
C LEU A 257 -3.73 -14.11 -11.92
N GLY A 258 -4.25 -15.25 -12.39
CA GLY A 258 -5.14 -15.34 -13.53
C GLY A 258 -4.44 -15.04 -14.86
N VAL A 259 -5.26 -14.78 -15.88
CA VAL A 259 -4.80 -14.43 -17.23
C VAL A 259 -4.93 -12.93 -17.42
N PRO A 260 -3.89 -12.24 -17.96
CA PRO A 260 -3.98 -10.82 -18.30
C PRO A 260 -5.12 -10.54 -19.31
N TYR A 261 -5.74 -9.36 -19.19
CA TYR A 261 -6.75 -8.92 -20.15
C TYR A 261 -6.11 -8.49 -21.47
N ASP A 262 -6.83 -8.71 -22.57
CA ASP A 262 -6.43 -8.23 -23.90
C ASP A 262 -6.64 -6.71 -23.99
N VAL A 263 -5.52 -5.99 -24.06
CA VAL A 263 -5.49 -4.53 -24.15
C VAL A 263 -6.13 -4.02 -25.45
N GLU A 264 -5.93 -4.70 -26.58
CA GLU A 264 -6.50 -4.27 -27.86
C GLU A 264 -8.01 -4.48 -27.89
N ALA A 265 -8.50 -5.57 -27.29
CA ALA A 265 -9.92 -5.80 -27.15
C ALA A 265 -10.61 -4.70 -26.32
N ILE A 266 -9.96 -4.21 -25.25
CA ILE A 266 -10.45 -3.06 -24.48
C ILE A 266 -10.50 -1.81 -25.38
N ILE A 267 -9.44 -1.51 -26.12
CA ILE A 267 -9.40 -0.34 -27.02
C ILE A 267 -10.55 -0.41 -28.03
N GLU A 268 -10.74 -1.55 -28.70
CA GLU A 268 -11.78 -1.70 -29.72
C GLU A 268 -13.19 -1.57 -29.13
N ASN A 269 -13.46 -2.20 -27.98
CA ASN A 269 -14.79 -2.16 -27.34
C ASN A 269 -15.21 -0.76 -26.88
N TYR A 270 -14.25 0.13 -26.60
CA TYR A 270 -14.50 1.46 -26.05
C TYR A 270 -13.96 2.60 -26.94
N ARG A 271 -13.65 2.31 -28.21
CA ARG A 271 -12.99 3.24 -29.14
C ARG A 271 -13.75 4.54 -29.40
N ASP A 272 -15.08 4.48 -29.33
CA ASP A 272 -15.97 5.60 -29.66
C ASP A 272 -16.33 6.46 -28.44
N LEU A 273 -15.85 6.07 -27.24
CA LEU A 273 -16.08 6.84 -26.03
C LEU A 273 -15.10 8.00 -25.93
N ASP A 274 -15.59 9.13 -25.43
CA ASP A 274 -14.76 10.25 -25.00
C ASP A 274 -14.11 9.99 -23.63
N TRP A 275 -13.39 10.98 -23.12
CA TRP A 275 -12.68 10.85 -21.84
C TRP A 275 -13.61 10.54 -20.67
N ASP A 276 -14.79 11.14 -20.62
CA ASP A 276 -15.75 10.94 -19.55
C ASP A 276 -16.41 9.57 -19.65
N GLY A 277 -16.65 9.08 -20.88
CA GLY A 277 -17.08 7.72 -21.15
C GLY A 277 -16.05 6.68 -20.67
N TRP A 278 -14.77 6.86 -21.01
CA TRP A 278 -13.68 6.01 -20.53
C TRP A 278 -13.58 6.03 -19.00
N TYR A 279 -13.66 7.20 -18.39
CA TYR A 279 -13.63 7.35 -16.94
C TYR A 279 -14.83 6.66 -16.27
N SER A 280 -16.03 6.78 -16.85
CA SER A 280 -17.24 6.14 -16.30
C SER A 280 -17.18 4.62 -16.40
N GLN A 281 -16.66 4.09 -17.51
CA GLN A 281 -16.53 2.65 -17.72
C GLN A 281 -15.47 2.00 -16.81
N TRP A 282 -14.48 2.77 -16.36
CA TRP A 282 -13.53 2.30 -15.36
C TRP A 282 -14.23 1.75 -14.12
N PHE A 283 -15.17 2.51 -13.54
CA PHE A 283 -15.92 2.11 -12.34
C PHE A 283 -16.90 0.96 -12.57
N SER A 284 -17.12 0.55 -13.82
CA SER A 284 -18.02 -0.56 -14.17
C SER A 284 -17.32 -1.92 -14.00
N HIS A 285 -16.74 -2.16 -12.82
CA HIS A 285 -16.18 -3.46 -12.45
C HIS A 285 -17.28 -4.52 -12.33
N SER A 286 -16.98 -5.75 -12.73
CA SER A 286 -17.86 -6.91 -12.52
C SER A 286 -17.05 -8.06 -11.92
N PRO A 287 -17.30 -8.44 -10.65
CA PRO A 287 -18.23 -7.79 -9.70
C PRO A 287 -17.76 -6.38 -9.29
N SER A 288 -18.69 -5.53 -8.84
CA SER A 288 -18.41 -4.16 -8.38
C SER A 288 -17.95 -4.10 -6.93
N GLU A 289 -18.22 -5.16 -6.16
CA GLU A 289 -17.96 -5.22 -4.72
C GLU A 289 -17.63 -6.65 -4.28
N PHE A 290 -16.89 -6.78 -3.18
CA PHE A 290 -16.47 -8.06 -2.61
C PHE A 290 -16.76 -8.15 -1.11
N GLN A 291 -17.21 -9.33 -0.68
CA GLN A 291 -17.32 -9.74 0.72
C GLN A 291 -16.21 -10.73 1.06
N THR A 292 -15.89 -10.88 2.34
CA THR A 292 -15.08 -12.01 2.82
C THR A 292 -15.82 -13.34 2.58
N GLU A 293 -15.08 -14.44 2.60
CA GLU A 293 -15.63 -15.80 2.55
C GLU A 293 -15.02 -16.63 3.71
N PRO A 294 -15.74 -17.63 4.27
CA PRO A 294 -15.16 -18.53 5.26
C PRO A 294 -13.82 -19.12 4.79
N PRO A 295 -12.79 -19.22 5.67
CA PRO A 295 -12.87 -19.08 7.12
C PRO A 295 -12.71 -17.65 7.65
N LEU A 296 -12.62 -16.62 6.79
CA LEU A 296 -12.67 -15.25 7.27
C LEU A 296 -14.09 -14.89 7.74
N PRO A 297 -14.23 -14.22 8.89
CA PRO A 297 -15.52 -13.69 9.28
C PRO A 297 -15.92 -12.53 8.35
N PRO A 298 -17.20 -12.10 8.36
CA PRO A 298 -17.66 -10.90 7.67
C PRO A 298 -16.77 -9.68 7.97
N TRP A 299 -16.69 -8.72 7.03
CA TRP A 299 -15.85 -7.53 7.18
C TRP A 299 -15.96 -6.84 8.55
N HIS A 300 -17.18 -6.60 9.01
CA HIS A 300 -17.43 -5.95 10.28
C HIS A 300 -16.83 -6.72 11.47
N GLU A 301 -16.96 -8.05 11.51
CA GLU A 301 -16.34 -8.90 12.54
C GLU A 301 -14.82 -8.97 12.39
N LEU A 302 -14.33 -9.07 11.16
CA LEU A 302 -12.90 -9.05 10.84
C LEU A 302 -12.26 -7.76 11.37
N ARG A 303 -13.01 -6.65 11.41
CA ARG A 303 -12.56 -5.37 11.96
C ARG A 303 -12.87 -5.24 13.47
N TRP A 304 -14.02 -5.72 13.95
CA TRP A 304 -14.45 -5.63 15.36
C TRP A 304 -13.62 -6.47 16.32
N LEU A 305 -13.29 -7.72 15.96
CA LEU A 305 -12.43 -8.61 16.78
C LEU A 305 -11.04 -8.02 17.04
N ARG A 306 -10.73 -6.90 16.38
CA ARG A 306 -9.40 -6.32 16.27
C ARG A 306 -9.33 -4.88 16.77
N GLY A 307 -10.47 -4.22 16.98
CA GLY A 307 -10.57 -2.89 17.59
C GLY A 307 -10.75 -2.90 19.11
N LEU A 308 -11.07 -4.04 19.73
CA LEU A 308 -11.34 -4.13 21.16
C LEU A 308 -10.08 -4.41 22.00
N PRO A 309 -9.96 -3.83 23.20
CA PRO A 309 -8.98 -4.28 24.19
C PRO A 309 -9.27 -5.72 24.60
N CYS A 310 -8.22 -6.53 24.70
CA CYS A 310 -8.25 -7.65 25.64
C CYS A 310 -8.23 -7.13 27.07
#